data_AF-A0A0D8HNC4-F1
#
_entry.id   AF-A0A0D8HNC4-F1
#
_cell.length_a   1.000
_cell.length_b   1.000
_cell.length_c   1.000
_cell.angle_alpha   90.00
_cell.angle_beta   90.00
_cell.angle_gamma   90.00
#
_symmetry.space_group_name_H-M   'P 1'
#
loop_
_entity.id
_entity.type
_entity.pdbx_description
1 polymer ?
#
loop_
_entity_poly.entity_id
_entity_poly.type
_entity_poly.pdbx_seq_one_letter_code
_entity_poly.pdbx_strand_id
1 'polypeptide(L)' 'MELDKRGAELLFQVLTEREEKNSVAIASNESFSGWTKTFTDPRLCAAIVDRLTFGGNIIETGTDSYRLAHTRAQQSA' A
#
# COMPACT_ATOMS: atom_id res chain seq x y z
N MET A 1 -1.22 -4.21 -11.90
CA MET A 1 -1.72 -5.45 -11.26
C MET A 1 -3.04 -5.04 -10.64
N GLU A 2 -4.14 -5.28 -11.33
CA GLU A 2 -5.47 -4.96 -10.82
C GLU A 2 -5.93 -6.14 -9.99
N LEU A 3 -6.39 -5.89 -8.76
CA LEU A 3 -7.10 -6.90 -8.00
C LEU A 3 -8.44 -7.12 -8.68
N ASP A 4 -8.82 -8.37 -8.88
CA ASP A 4 -10.20 -8.66 -9.23
C ASP A 4 -11.11 -8.16 -8.09
N LYS A 5 -12.36 -7.85 -8.42
CA LYS A 5 -13.29 -7.24 -7.45
C LYS A 5 -13.35 -8.01 -6.13
N ARG A 6 -13.31 -9.34 -6.21
CA ARG A 6 -13.32 -10.23 -5.05
C ARG A 6 -12.03 -10.14 -4.22
N GLY A 7 -10.87 -10.05 -4.86
CA GLY A 7 -9.61 -9.84 -4.16
C GLY A 7 -9.57 -8.51 -3.42
N ALA A 8 -10.08 -7.44 -4.03
CA ALA A 8 -10.18 -6.12 -3.40
C ALA A 8 -11.11 -6.15 -2.16
N GLU A 9 -12.25 -6.86 -2.25
CA GLU A 9 -13.17 -7.07 -1.13
C GLU A 9 -12.54 -7.87 0.02
N LEU A 10 -11.78 -8.93 -0.28
CA LEU A 10 -11.06 -9.72 0.73
C LEU A 10 -9.99 -8.89 1.44
N LEU A 11 -9.23 -8.08 0.70
CA LEU A 11 -8.24 -7.18 1.28
C LEU A 11 -8.91 -6.11 2.16
N PHE A 12 -10.04 -5.56 1.72
CA PHE A 12 -10.87 -4.64 2.52
C PHE A 12 -11.31 -5.29 3.83
N GLN A 13 -11.77 -6.54 3.79
CA GLN A 13 -12.20 -7.27 4.99
C GLN A 13 -11.04 -7.42 5.99
N VAL A 14 -9.85 -7.83 5.53
CA VAL A 14 -8.66 -7.98 6.39
C VAL A 14 -8.27 -6.66 7.06
N LEU A 15 -8.30 -5.55 6.31
CA LEU A 15 -7.97 -4.23 6.86
C LEU A 15 -9.03 -3.77 7.88
N THR A 16 -10.31 -3.98 7.60
CA THR A 16 -11.42 -3.63 8.49
C THR A 16 -11.41 -4.48 9.76
N GLU A 17 -11.08 -5.77 9.67
CA GLU A 17 -10.99 -6.65 10.85
C GLU A 17 -9.85 -6.27 11.80
N ARG A 18 -8.81 -5.61 11.29
CA ARG A 18 -7.64 -5.16 12.08
C ARG A 18 -7.76 -3.73 12.58
N GLU A 19 -8.62 -2.92 11.96
CA GLU A 19 -8.94 -1.55 12.37
C GLU A 19 -9.17 -1.49 13.88
N GLU A 20 -8.45 -0.59 14.54
CA GLU A 20 -8.48 -0.34 16.01
C GLU A 20 -8.20 -1.56 16.91
N LYS A 21 -7.89 -2.73 16.34
CA LYS A 21 -7.62 -3.97 17.09
C LYS A 21 -6.14 -4.34 17.07
N ASN A 22 -5.53 -4.30 15.89
CA ASN A 22 -4.16 -4.76 15.67
C ASN A 22 -3.41 -3.84 14.70
N SER A 23 -2.11 -3.65 14.92
CA SER A 23 -1.28 -2.87 13.99
C SER A 23 -1.16 -3.54 12.62
N VAL A 24 -1.11 -2.70 11.57
CA VAL A 24 -0.88 -3.10 10.18
C VAL A 24 0.23 -2.21 9.60
N ALA A 25 1.18 -2.82 8.91
CA ALA A 25 2.17 -2.11 8.11
C ALA A 25 1.89 -2.38 6.63
N ILE A 26 1.82 -1.31 5.82
CA ILE A 26 1.55 -1.38 4.39
C ILE A 26 2.66 -0.63 3.66
N ALA A 27 3.21 -1.25 2.63
CA ALA A 27 4.13 -0.60 1.71
C ALA A 27 3.44 -0.46 0.35
N SER A 28 3.44 0.76 -0.19
CA SER A 28 2.89 1.08 -1.50
C SER A 28 3.90 1.89 -2.29
N ASN A 29 4.06 1.57 -3.57
CA ASN A 29 4.84 2.35 -4.53
C ASN A 29 4.00 3.43 -5.24
N GLU A 30 2.70 3.48 -4.95
CA GLU A 30 1.74 4.46 -5.46
C GLU A 30 1.22 5.32 -4.30
N SER A 31 0.93 6.59 -4.59
CA SER A 31 0.22 7.47 -3.65
C SER A 31 -1.24 7.01 -3.48
N PHE A 32 -1.92 7.49 -2.43
CA PHE A 32 -3.31 7.14 -2.16
C PHE A 32 -4.26 7.47 -3.32
N SER A 33 -3.98 8.49 -4.14
CA SER A 33 -4.80 8.79 -5.33
C SER A 33 -4.70 7.70 -6.39
N GLY A 34 -3.56 6.99 -6.47
CA GLY A 34 -3.35 5.85 -7.35
C GLY A 34 -4.06 4.57 -6.91
N TRP A 35 -4.57 4.50 -5.67
CA TRP A 35 -5.18 3.29 -5.12
C TRP A 35 -6.53 2.93 -5.74
N THR A 36 -7.18 3.88 -6.41
CA THR A 36 -8.40 3.63 -7.21
C THR A 36 -8.19 2.62 -8.34
N LYS A 37 -6.94 2.44 -8.81
CA LYS A 37 -6.57 1.38 -9.76
C LYS A 37 -6.61 -0.02 -9.15
N THR A 38 -6.40 -0.10 -7.82
CA THR A 38 -6.30 -1.35 -7.07
C THR A 38 -7.62 -1.70 -6.41
N PHE A 39 -8.25 -0.72 -5.76
CA PHE A 39 -9.58 -0.79 -5.20
C PHE A 39 -10.54 -0.15 -6.20
N THR A 40 -11.01 -0.96 -7.15
CA THR A 40 -11.83 -0.56 -8.30
C THR A 40 -13.15 0.13 -7.92
N ASP A 41 -13.60 0.02 -6.67
CA ASP A 41 -14.67 0.82 -6.09
C ASP A 41 -14.07 2.07 -5.37
N PRO A 42 -14.34 3.29 -5.87
CA PRO A 42 -13.85 4.53 -5.25
C PRO A 42 -14.31 4.72 -3.80
N ARG A 43 -15.49 4.22 -3.43
CA ARG A 43 -16.00 4.31 -2.06
C ARG A 43 -15.20 3.41 -1.12
N LEU A 44 -14.90 2.18 -1.55
CA LEU A 44 -14.04 1.28 -0.77
C LEU A 44 -12.62 1.85 -0.64
N CYS A 45 -12.08 2.40 -1.72
CA CYS A 45 -10.75 3.04 -1.70
C CYS A 45 -10.70 4.18 -0.67
N ALA A 46 -11.65 5.12 -0.71
CA ALA A 46 -11.72 6.24 0.23
C ALA A 46 -11.85 5.75 1.67
N ALA A 47 -12.69 4.74 1.90
CA ALA A 47 -12.92 4.19 3.23
C ALA A 47 -11.69 3.45 3.79
N ILE A 48 -10.83 2.85 2.96
CA ILE A 48 -9.57 2.27 3.40
C ILE A 48 -8.57 3.37 3.77
N VAL A 49 -8.42 4.37 2.92
CA VAL A 49 -7.48 5.48 3.16
C VAL A 49 -7.81 6.21 4.46
N ASP A 50 -9.09 6.48 4.69
CA ASP A 50 -9.58 7.09 5.94
C ASP A 50 -9.14 6.29 7.18
N ARG A 51 -9.42 4.98 7.20
CA ARG A 51 -9.04 4.08 8.31
C ARG A 51 -7.54 4.00 8.56
N LEU A 52 -6.75 3.92 7.49
CA LEU A 52 -5.29 3.81 7.60
C LEU A 52 -4.65 5.11 8.08
N THR A 53 -5.26 6.26 7.78
CA THR A 53 -4.71 7.59 8.11
C THR A 53 -5.19 8.12 9.47
N PHE A 54 -6.29 7.59 10.02
CA PHE A 54 -6.83 8.02 11.31
C PHE A 54 -5.83 7.92 12.47
N GLY A 55 -5.10 6.80 12.56
CA GLY A 55 -4.07 6.55 13.59
C GLY A 55 -2.72 6.09 13.03
N GLY A 56 -2.51 6.25 11.72
CA GLY A 56 -1.32 5.76 11.02
C GLY A 56 -0.17 6.77 10.98
N ASN A 57 1.05 6.27 10.85
CA ASN A 57 2.22 7.07 10.52
C ASN A 57 2.58 6.83 9.05
N ILE A 58 2.68 7.91 8.27
CA ILE A 58 3.10 7.84 6.87
C ILE A 58 4.62 8.03 6.82
N ILE A 59 5.32 7.06 6.24
CA ILE A 59 6.77 7.10 6.07
C ILE A 59 7.08 7.15 4.57
N GLU A 60 7.64 8.26 4.11
CA GLU A 60 8.13 8.38 2.75
C GLU A 60 9.54 7.80 2.64
N THR A 61 9.70 6.70 1.89
CA THR A 61 10.96 5.96 1.79
C THR A 61 11.94 6.53 0.74
N GLY A 62 11.51 7.54 -0.03
CA GLY A 62 12.27 8.09 -1.16
C GLY A 62 12.26 7.20 -2.41
N THR A 63 13.15 7.51 -3.35
CA THR A 63 13.18 6.90 -4.70
C THR A 63 14.40 6.01 -4.95
N ASP A 64 15.31 5.92 -4.00
CA ASP A 64 16.57 5.21 -4.19
C ASP A 64 16.37 3.69 -4.14
N SER A 65 16.70 3.02 -5.24
CA SER A 65 16.61 1.57 -5.34
C SER A 65 17.85 0.91 -4.76
N TYR A 66 17.70 0.28 -3.59
CA TYR A 66 18.76 -0.52 -2.97
C TYR A 66 19.25 -1.66 -3.89
N ARG A 67 18.32 -2.30 -4.61
CA ARG A 67 18.64 -3.37 -5.57
C ARG A 67 19.55 -2.86 -6.70
N LEU A 68 19.26 -1.68 -7.25
CA LEU A 68 20.05 -1.09 -8.32
C LEU A 68 21.44 -0.68 -7.83
N ALA A 69 21.52 -0.07 -6.64
CA ALA A 69 22.80 0.30 -6.04
C ALA A 69 23.70 -0.94 -5.83
N HIS A 70 23.12 -2.04 -5.34
CA HIS A 70 23.83 -3.30 -5.16
C HIS A 70 24.36 -3.88 -6.48
N THR A 71 23.54 -3.93 -7.53
CA THR A 71 23.98 -4.42 -8.86
C THR A 71 25.10 -3.55 -9.45
N ARG A 72 25.01 -2.22 -9.32
CA ARG A 72 26.06 -1.31 -9.80
C ARG A 72 27.39 -1.54 -9.07
N ALA A 73 27.35 -1.72 -7.75
CA ALA A 73 28.54 -1.97 -6.94
C ALA A 73 29.26 -3.28 -7.34
N GLN A 74 28.50 -4.31 -7.71
CA GLN A 74 29.07 -5.59 -8.18
C GLN A 74 29.68 -5.50 -9.59
N GLN A 75 29.18 -4.62 -10.46
CA GLN A 75 29.71 -4.44 -11.83
C GLN A 75 30.99 -3.60 -11.86
N SER A 76 31.21 -2.77 -10.85
CA SER A 76 32.41 -1.92 -10.72
C SER A 76 33.58 -2.60 -9.98
N ALA A 77 33.39 -3.83 -9.50
CA ALA A 77 34.41 -4.63 -8.82
C ALA A 77 35.04 -5.64 -9.80
#